data_AF-A0A954X9W9-F1
#
_entry.id   AF-A0A954X9W9-F1
#
_cell.length_a   1.000
_cell.length_b   1.000
_cell.length_c   1.000
_cell.angle_alpha   90.00
_cell.angle_beta   90.00
_cell.angle_gamma   90.00
#
_symmetry.space_group_name_H-M   'P 1'
#
loop_
_entity.id
_entity.type
_entity.pdbx_description
1 polymer ?
#
loop_
_entity_poly.entity_id
_entity_poly.type
_entity_poly.pdbx_seq_one_letter_code
_entity_poly.pdbx_strand_id
1 'polypeptide(L)'
;LPGRNALLVLKAALWCQMRGVRRLALAPLGSSPFADASPAFFSSLQATLNCGGAPHLKIEHPFANSTKQDVMQLGTRLPLELTFSCIDPRGELHCGSCNKCAERQQAFRCVGRLDLTVYAERTFDELPRPMTA
;
A
#
# COMPACT_ATOMS: atom_id res chain seq x y z
N LEU A 1 7.72 -9.00 12.41
CA LEU A 1 8.76 -9.84 11.78
C LEU A 1 9.79 -8.93 11.12
N PRO A 2 10.98 -8.75 11.73
CA PRO A 2 12.10 -8.06 11.09
C PRO A 2 12.46 -8.73 9.75
N GLY A 3 12.75 -7.93 8.72
CA GLY A 3 13.17 -8.44 7.41
C GLY A 3 12.07 -9.15 6.60
N ARG A 4 10.79 -8.98 6.96
CA ARG A 4 9.68 -9.67 6.29
C ARG A 4 9.61 -9.39 4.78
N ASN A 5 10.04 -8.22 4.33
CA ASN A 5 9.98 -7.88 2.91
C ASN A 5 10.95 -8.75 2.10
N ALA A 6 12.09 -9.16 2.68
CA ALA A 6 13.00 -10.09 2.03
C ALA A 6 12.29 -11.40 1.66
N LEU A 7 11.58 -11.99 2.62
CA LEU A 7 10.83 -13.22 2.44
C LEU A 7 9.73 -13.07 1.38
N LEU A 8 8.94 -12.00 1.48
CA LEU A 8 7.82 -11.74 0.57
C LEU A 8 8.30 -11.53 -0.87
N VAL A 9 9.36 -10.75 -1.05
CA VAL A 9 9.93 -10.46 -2.37
C VAL A 9 10.59 -11.70 -2.95
N LEU A 10 11.32 -12.49 -2.16
CA LEU A 10 11.91 -13.74 -2.63
C LEU A 10 10.86 -14.71 -3.17
N LYS A 11 9.76 -14.90 -2.42
CA LYS A 11 8.65 -15.77 -2.86
C LYS A 11 8.05 -15.28 -4.19
N ALA A 12 7.76 -13.99 -4.31
CA ALA A 12 7.18 -13.42 -5.52
C ALA A 12 8.16 -13.50 -6.71
N ALA A 13 9.45 -13.21 -6.48
CA ALA A 13 10.50 -13.26 -7.49
C ALA A 13 10.67 -14.67 -8.08
N LEU A 14 10.69 -15.71 -7.24
CA LEU A 14 10.76 -17.10 -7.68
C LEU A 14 9.55 -17.46 -8.56
N TRP A 15 8.34 -17.06 -8.14
CA TRP A 15 7.14 -17.26 -8.96
C TRP A 15 7.24 -16.53 -10.31
N CYS A 16 7.72 -15.28 -10.32
CA CYS A 16 7.93 -14.52 -11.54
C CYS A 16 8.91 -15.22 -12.49
N GLN A 17 10.05 -15.69 -11.97
CA GLN A 17 11.07 -16.39 -12.75
C GLN A 17 10.54 -17.69 -13.37
N MET A 18 9.81 -18.51 -12.59
CA MET A 18 9.18 -19.75 -13.07
C MET A 18 8.15 -19.51 -14.19
N ARG A 19 7.61 -18.28 -14.30
CA ARG A 19 6.58 -17.89 -15.26
C ARG A 19 7.09 -16.96 -16.36
N GLY A 20 8.39 -16.66 -16.40
CA GLY A 20 8.97 -15.72 -17.35
C GLY A 20 8.51 -14.27 -17.18
N VAL A 21 7.97 -13.90 -16.01
CA VAL A 21 7.60 -12.52 -15.67
C VAL A 21 8.87 -11.77 -15.27
N ARG A 22 9.18 -10.69 -15.99
CA ARG A 22 10.45 -9.96 -15.83
C ARG A 22 10.35 -8.74 -14.91
N ARG A 23 9.15 -8.34 -14.48
CA ARG A 23 8.95 -7.16 -13.64
C ARG A 23 8.15 -7.53 -12.40
N LEU A 24 8.70 -7.18 -11.24
CA LEU A 24 8.05 -7.29 -9.95
C LEU A 24 7.95 -5.90 -9.35
N ALA A 25 6.74 -5.34 -9.32
CA ALA A 25 6.47 -4.05 -8.73
C ALA A 25 6.09 -4.20 -7.24
N LEU A 26 6.69 -3.37 -6.40
CA LEU A 26 6.41 -3.26 -4.97
C LEU A 26 6.03 -1.81 -4.67
N ALA A 27 5.12 -1.59 -3.72
CA ALA A 27 4.57 -0.27 -3.46
C ALA A 27 4.91 0.29 -2.05
N PRO A 28 6.14 0.18 -1.53
CA PRO A 28 6.49 0.93 -0.32
C PRO A 28 6.51 2.43 -0.65
N LEU A 29 5.95 3.23 0.26
CA LEU A 29 6.06 4.68 0.20
C LEU A 29 7.45 5.13 0.65
N GLY A 30 7.86 6.32 0.21
CA GLY A 30 9.13 6.92 0.68
C GLY A 30 9.17 7.17 2.19
N SER A 31 8.01 7.32 2.82
CA SER A 31 7.87 7.45 4.27
C SER A 31 7.90 6.12 5.03
N SER A 32 8.19 4.99 4.37
CA SER A 32 8.27 3.69 5.02
C SER A 32 9.36 3.68 6.09
N PRO A 33 9.05 3.33 7.36
CA PRO A 33 10.04 3.30 8.43
C PRO A 33 10.94 2.04 8.39
N PHE A 34 10.68 1.11 7.47
CA PHE A 34 11.35 -0.19 7.44
C PHE A 34 12.62 -0.16 6.57
N ALA A 35 13.75 -0.60 7.14
CA ALA A 35 15.03 -0.69 6.41
C ALA A 35 14.96 -1.64 5.19
N ASP A 36 14.17 -2.71 5.29
CA ASP A 36 13.87 -3.67 4.21
C ASP A 36 12.83 -3.16 3.21
N ALA A 37 12.57 -1.85 3.18
CA ALA A 37 11.75 -1.18 2.18
C ALA A 37 12.51 -0.06 1.45
N SER A 38 13.83 0.03 1.62
CA SER A 38 14.66 1.06 0.99
C SER A 38 15.04 0.71 -0.46
N PRO A 39 15.30 1.72 -1.32
CA PRO A 39 15.81 1.48 -2.68
C PRO A 39 17.10 0.67 -2.72
N ALA A 40 18.01 0.90 -1.76
CA ALA A 40 19.26 0.16 -1.64
C ALA A 40 19.03 -1.33 -1.33
N PHE A 41 18.08 -1.64 -0.44
CA PHE A 41 17.67 -3.00 -0.15
C PHE A 41 17.14 -3.72 -1.40
N PHE A 42 16.20 -3.11 -2.13
CA PHE A 42 15.64 -3.72 -3.34
C PHE A 42 16.68 -3.90 -4.45
N SER A 43 17.59 -2.94 -4.61
CA SER A 43 18.66 -3.03 -5.60
C SER A 43 19.61 -4.20 -5.31
N SER A 44 19.99 -4.39 -4.05
CA SER A 44 20.84 -5.50 -3.60
C SER A 44 20.15 -6.85 -3.76
N LEU A 45 18.86 -6.92 -3.43
CA LEU A 45 18.06 -8.14 -3.57
C LEU A 45 17.86 -8.51 -5.05
N GLN A 46 17.59 -7.53 -5.91
CA GLN A 46 17.50 -7.74 -7.37
C GLN A 46 18.80 -8.30 -7.94
N ALA A 47 19.95 -7.73 -7.55
CA ALA A 47 21.27 -8.22 -7.99
C ALA A 47 21.47 -9.68 -7.56
N THR A 48 21.15 -10.00 -6.30
CA THR A 48 21.23 -11.36 -5.75
C THR A 48 20.36 -12.35 -6.53
N LEU A 49 19.12 -11.98 -6.83
CA LEU A 49 18.18 -12.83 -7.57
C LEU A 49 18.61 -13.06 -9.03
N ASN A 50 19.34 -12.12 -9.62
CA ASN A 50 19.82 -12.20 -11.00
C ASN A 50 21.21 -12.86 -11.15
N CYS A 51 21.95 -13.11 -10.05
CA CYS A 51 23.25 -13.78 -10.10
C CYS A 51 23.18 -15.23 -10.62
N GLY A 52 22.04 -15.91 -10.48
CA GLY A 52 21.87 -17.33 -10.83
C GLY A 52 21.61 -17.66 -12.30
N GLY A 53 21.74 -16.71 -13.23
CA GLY A 53 21.56 -16.94 -14.67
C GLY A 53 20.10 -17.09 -15.14
N ALA A 54 19.13 -16.84 -14.26
CA ALA A 54 17.70 -16.81 -14.57
C ALA A 54 17.33 -15.56 -15.42
N PRO A 55 16.09 -15.48 -15.97
CA PRO A 55 15.63 -14.28 -16.67
C PRO A 55 15.83 -13.03 -15.80
N HIS A 56 16.34 -11.95 -16.38
CA HIS A 56 16.58 -10.69 -15.67
C HIS A 56 15.28 -10.14 -15.06
N LEU A 57 15.12 -10.32 -13.75
CA LEU A 57 14.02 -9.74 -12.98
C LEU A 57 14.38 -8.28 -12.67
N LYS A 58 13.46 -7.37 -12.95
CA LYS A 58 13.49 -5.98 -12.52
C LYS A 58 12.54 -5.81 -11.34
N ILE A 59 13.08 -5.38 -10.20
CA ILE A 59 12.28 -4.94 -9.06
C ILE A 59 12.01 -3.45 -9.25
N GLU A 60 10.73 -3.09 -9.25
CA GLU A 60 10.27 -1.72 -9.43
C GLU A 60 9.58 -1.24 -8.15
N HIS A 61 9.82 -0.01 -7.76
CA HIS A 61 9.19 0.60 -6.58
C HIS A 61 8.69 2.02 -6.92
N PRO A 62 7.58 2.13 -7.68
CA PRO A 62 7.14 3.40 -8.26
C PRO A 62 6.80 4.48 -7.22
N PHE A 63 6.52 4.10 -5.97
CA PHE A 63 6.16 5.03 -4.90
C PHE A 63 7.27 5.30 -3.89
N ALA A 64 8.51 4.87 -4.17
CA ALA A 64 9.64 5.07 -3.26
C ALA A 64 9.95 6.55 -2.96
N ASN A 65 9.54 7.46 -3.83
CA ASN A 65 9.67 8.92 -3.63
C ASN A 65 8.31 9.62 -3.51
N SER A 66 7.22 8.87 -3.31
CA SER A 66 5.86 9.40 -3.24
C SER A 66 5.39 9.50 -1.79
N THR A 67 4.67 10.58 -1.50
CA THR A 67 3.85 10.70 -0.29
C THR A 67 2.53 9.94 -0.47
N LYS A 68 1.82 9.71 0.63
CA LYS A 68 0.47 9.13 0.59
C LYS A 68 -0.49 9.98 -0.25
N GLN A 69 -0.33 11.30 -0.18
CA GLN A 69 -1.13 12.24 -0.94
C GLN A 69 -0.88 12.06 -2.45
N ASP A 70 0.38 12.01 -2.89
CA ASP A 70 0.75 11.80 -4.30
C ASP A 70 0.12 10.52 -4.87
N VAL A 71 0.20 9.41 -4.10
CA VAL A 71 -0.42 8.14 -4.49
C VAL A 71 -1.94 8.25 -4.56
N MET A 72 -2.57 8.98 -3.65
CA MET A 72 -4.01 9.22 -3.69
C MET A 72 -4.42 10.07 -4.89
N GLN A 73 -3.64 11.09 -5.27
CA GLN A 73 -3.88 11.86 -6.49
C GLN A 73 -3.78 11.00 -7.75
N LEU A 74 -2.78 10.11 -7.83
CA LEU A 74 -2.69 9.14 -8.92
C LEU A 74 -3.92 8.22 -8.96
N GLY A 75 -4.40 7.79 -7.80
CA GLY A 75 -5.58 6.94 -7.65
C GLY A 75 -6.93 7.63 -7.87
N THR A 76 -6.99 8.95 -8.10
CA THR A 76 -8.25 9.70 -8.25
C THR A 76 -9.17 9.17 -9.36
N ARG A 77 -8.60 8.51 -10.37
CA ARG A 77 -9.34 7.93 -11.50
C ARG A 77 -9.63 6.44 -11.34
N LEU A 78 -9.20 5.83 -10.23
CA LEU A 78 -9.36 4.41 -9.95
C LEU A 78 -10.55 4.18 -9.00
N PRO A 79 -11.17 2.98 -9.04
CA PRO A 79 -12.25 2.59 -8.14
C PRO A 79 -11.70 2.24 -6.76
N LEU A 80 -11.28 3.26 -6.00
CA LEU A 80 -10.62 3.09 -4.70
C LEU A 80 -11.54 2.44 -3.66
N GLU A 81 -12.86 2.52 -3.83
CA GLU A 81 -13.88 1.83 -3.02
C GLU A 81 -13.77 0.31 -3.06
N LEU A 82 -13.19 -0.26 -4.13
CA LEU A 82 -12.94 -1.70 -4.25
C LEU A 82 -11.66 -2.16 -3.53
N THR A 83 -10.93 -1.23 -2.91
CA THR A 83 -9.67 -1.52 -2.22
C THR A 83 -9.88 -1.72 -0.72
N PHE A 84 -9.06 -2.59 -0.14
CA PHE A 84 -9.11 -2.90 1.29
C PHE A 84 -7.88 -2.40 2.02
N SER A 85 -8.07 -1.74 3.16
CA SER A 85 -6.95 -1.17 3.96
C SER A 85 -7.08 -1.42 5.46
N CYS A 86 -8.24 -1.84 5.93
CA CYS A 86 -8.49 -2.06 7.35
C CYS A 86 -7.61 -3.17 7.91
N ILE A 87 -7.13 -3.00 9.15
CA ILE A 87 -6.29 -3.99 9.85
C ILE A 87 -7.03 -4.72 10.98
N ASP A 88 -8.27 -4.30 11.29
CA ASP A 88 -9.14 -4.95 12.28
C ASP A 88 -10.58 -5.02 11.71
N PRO A 89 -10.82 -5.75 10.63
CA PRO A 89 -12.11 -5.71 9.94
C PRO A 89 -13.25 -6.37 10.72
N ARG A 90 -14.49 -5.97 10.42
CA ARG A 90 -15.71 -6.58 10.96
C ARG A 90 -16.40 -7.33 9.83
N GLY A 91 -16.15 -8.64 9.74
CA GLY A 91 -16.54 -9.42 8.57
C GLY A 91 -15.84 -8.91 7.32
N GLU A 92 -16.60 -8.59 6.28
CA GLU A 92 -16.09 -8.04 5.02
C GLU A 92 -15.95 -6.50 5.02
N LEU A 93 -16.35 -5.84 6.11
CA LEU A 93 -16.34 -4.38 6.21
C LEU A 93 -15.08 -3.86 6.90
N HIS A 94 -14.64 -2.68 6.47
CA HIS A 94 -13.66 -1.90 7.23
C HIS A 94 -14.26 -1.51 8.57
N CYS A 95 -13.52 -1.64 9.68
CA CYS A 95 -14.10 -1.32 11.00
C CYS A 95 -14.47 0.14 11.19
N GLY A 96 -13.80 1.07 10.50
CA GLY A 96 -14.00 2.52 10.68
C GLY A 96 -13.15 3.16 11.78
N SER A 97 -12.62 2.40 12.74
CA SER A 97 -11.95 2.93 13.94
C SER A 97 -10.45 2.65 14.06
N CYS A 98 -9.89 1.69 13.31
CA CYS A 98 -8.44 1.43 13.34
C CYS A 98 -7.62 2.55 12.68
N ASN A 99 -6.32 2.64 13.02
CA ASN A 99 -5.42 3.65 12.46
C ASN A 99 -5.38 3.66 10.91
N LYS A 100 -5.49 2.50 10.25
CA LYS A 100 -5.52 2.42 8.78
C LYS A 100 -6.83 2.88 8.16
N CYS A 101 -7.95 2.71 8.86
CA CYS A 101 -9.23 3.34 8.46
C CYS A 101 -9.12 4.87 8.57
N ALA A 102 -8.56 5.37 9.67
CA ALA A 102 -8.35 6.82 9.85
C ALA A 102 -7.41 7.41 8.78
N GLU A 103 -6.27 6.76 8.49
CA GLU A 103 -5.35 7.16 7.42
C GLU A 103 -6.05 7.18 6.05
N ARG A 104 -6.91 6.19 5.77
CA ARG A 104 -7.67 6.11 4.52
C ARG A 104 -8.66 7.27 4.38
N GLN A 105 -9.50 7.50 5.39
CA GLN A 105 -10.47 8.60 5.40
C GLN A 105 -9.77 9.95 5.22
N GLN A 106 -8.66 10.16 5.94
CA GLN A 106 -7.85 11.37 5.80
C GLN A 106 -7.28 11.52 4.38
N ALA A 107 -6.80 10.43 3.79
CA ALA A 107 -6.30 10.42 2.43
C ALA A 107 -7.36 10.86 1.40
N PHE A 108 -8.61 10.39 1.53
CA PHE A 108 -9.73 10.85 0.68
C PHE A 108 -10.03 12.34 0.88
N ARG A 109 -10.07 12.80 2.14
CA ARG A 109 -10.26 14.22 2.47
C ARG A 109 -9.16 15.11 1.87
N CYS A 110 -7.90 14.71 1.97
CA CYS A 110 -6.77 15.48 1.43
C CYS A 110 -6.81 15.68 -0.09
N VAL A 111 -7.51 14.82 -0.83
CA VAL A 111 -7.68 14.95 -2.29
C VAL A 111 -9.08 15.42 -2.69
N GLY A 112 -9.90 15.86 -1.72
CA GLY A 112 -11.25 16.37 -1.97
C GLY A 112 -12.21 15.35 -2.59
N ARG A 113 -11.99 14.04 -2.35
CA ARG A 113 -12.87 12.98 -2.84
C ARG A 113 -13.73 12.41 -1.72
N LEU A 114 -14.96 12.03 -2.07
CA LEU A 114 -15.80 11.24 -1.19
C LEU A 114 -15.21 9.85 -1.01
N ASP A 115 -15.09 9.40 0.23
CA ASP A 115 -14.79 8.01 0.56
C ASP A 115 -16.07 7.19 0.46
N LEU A 116 -16.17 6.32 -0.55
CA LEU A 116 -17.33 5.45 -0.77
C LEU A 116 -17.21 4.10 -0.04
N THR A 117 -16.20 3.91 0.81
CA THR A 117 -16.06 2.68 1.61
C THR A 117 -17.21 2.57 2.61
N VAL A 118 -17.83 1.40 2.67
CA VAL A 118 -18.81 1.04 3.70
C VAL A 118 -18.06 0.58 4.95
N TYR A 119 -18.23 1.32 6.05
CA TYR A 119 -17.62 1.04 7.34
C TYR A 119 -18.61 0.38 8.29
N ALA A 120 -18.12 -0.52 9.16
CA ALA A 120 -18.95 -1.22 10.14
C ALA A 120 -19.37 -0.32 11.31
N GLU A 121 -18.46 0.53 11.79
CA GLU A 121 -18.76 1.56 12.78
C GLU A 121 -18.90 2.91 12.06
N ARG A 122 -19.88 3.72 12.46
CA ARG A 122 -20.02 5.08 11.93
C ARG A 122 -18.75 5.86 12.23
N THR A 123 -18.16 6.43 11.18
CA THR A 123 -17.02 7.32 11.29
C THR A 123 -17.45 8.62 11.97
N PHE A 124 -16.55 9.25 12.72
CA PHE A 124 -16.79 10.49 13.52
C PHE A 124 -17.52 11.63 12.76
N ASP A 125 -17.51 11.64 11.42
CA ASP A 125 -18.12 12.68 10.57
C ASP A 125 -19.64 12.53 10.34
N GLU A 126 -20.32 11.50 10.87
CA GLU A 126 -21.80 11.42 10.85
C GLU A 126 -22.50 11.99 12.10
N LEU A 127 -21.74 12.49 13.09
CA LEU A 127 -22.33 13.27 14.18
C LEU A 127 -22.70 14.66 13.64
N PRO A 128 -23.96 15.13 13.79
CA PRO A 128 -24.29 16.50 13.47
C PRO A 128 -23.32 17.42 14.21
N ARG A 129 -22.70 18.36 13.48
CA ARG A 129 -21.88 19.41 14.12
C ARG A 129 -22.73 19.99 15.25
N PRO A 130 -22.21 20.14 16.47
CA PRO A 130 -22.96 20.82 17.53
C PRO A 130 -23.40 22.16 16.96
N MET A 131 -24.72 22.38 16.90
CA MET A 131 -25.27 23.68 16.58
C MET A 131 -24.74 24.62 17.65
N THR A 132 -23.78 25.46 17.27
CA THR A 132 -23.33 26.58 18.10
C THR A 132 -24.53 27.48 18.31
N ALA A 133 -24.97 27.60 19.57
CA ALA A 133 -25.90 28.61 20.03
C ALA A 133 -25.23 29.99 20.07
#